data_AF-A0A961UNH2-F1
#
_entry.id   AF-A0A961UNH2-F1
#
_cell.length_a   1.000
_cell.length_b   1.000
_cell.length_c   1.000
_cell.angle_alpha   90.00
_cell.angle_beta   90.00
_cell.angle_gamma   90.00
#
_symmetry.space_group_name_H-M   'P 1'
#
loop_
_entity.id
_entity.type
_entity.pdbx_description
1 polymer ?
#
loop_
_entity_poly.entity_id
_entity_poly.type
_entity_poly.pdbx_seq_one_letter_code
_entity_poly.pdbx_strand_id
1 'polypeptide(L)' 'MSDITLITTGELILVAVLAGMPGALIGAGLGAWRTPGNRALGALIGFVLGFFVSLAIAFVALLVFVK' A
#
# COMPACT_ATOMS: atom_id res chain seq x y z
N MET A 1 -24.72 19.98 4.49
CA MET A 1 -23.80 19.04 5.16
C MET A 1 -24.36 17.63 5.01
N SER A 2 -24.03 16.93 3.92
CA SER A 2 -24.20 15.48 3.76
C SER A 2 -23.67 14.99 2.42
N ASP A 3 -22.46 15.41 2.02
CA ASP A 3 -21.77 14.81 0.88
C ASP A 3 -20.74 13.79 1.41
N ILE A 4 -21.23 12.79 2.15
CA ILE A 4 -20.44 11.58 2.38
C ILE A 4 -20.64 10.77 1.10
N THR A 5 -19.80 11.02 0.10
CA THR A 5 -19.65 10.12 -1.04
C THR A 5 -19.30 8.76 -0.45
N LEU A 6 -20.24 7.83 -0.51
CA LEU A 6 -20.04 6.46 -0.04
C LEU A 6 -18.95 5.87 -0.94
N ILE A 7 -17.71 5.82 -0.45
CA ILE A 7 -16.61 5.18 -1.18
C ILE A 7 -17.06 3.73 -1.42
N THR A 8 -17.17 3.36 -2.68
CA THR A 8 -17.58 2.02 -3.07
C THR A 8 -16.52 1.01 -2.67
N THR A 9 -16.91 -0.25 -2.47
CA THR A 9 -15.97 -1.33 -2.17
C THR A 9 -14.85 -1.43 -3.21
N GLY A 10 -15.17 -1.16 -4.49
CA GLY A 10 -14.19 -1.14 -5.58
C GLY A 10 -13.14 -0.04 -5.42
N GLU A 11 -13.56 1.16 -5.03
CA GLU A 11 -12.64 2.28 -4.78
C GLU A 11 -11.75 2.04 -3.56
N LEU A 12 -12.29 1.43 -2.50
CA LEU A 12 -11.50 1.01 -1.33
C LEU A 12 -10.41 0.01 -1.72
N ILE A 13 -10.75 -0.99 -2.54
CA ILE A 13 -9.79 -1.96 -3.05
C ILE A 13 -8.74 -1.25 -3.92
N LEU A 14 -9.15 -0.33 -4.80
CA LEU A 14 -8.23 0.40 -5.67
C LEU A 14 -7.23 1.23 -4.85
N VAL A 15 -7.71 1.94 -3.82
CA VAL A 15 -6.86 2.71 -2.91
C VAL A 15 -5.88 1.79 -2.17
N ALA A 16 -6.33 0.65 -1.67
CA ALA A 16 -5.48 -0.31 -1.00
C ALA A 16 -4.39 -0.89 -1.92
N VAL A 17 -4.75 -1.20 -3.17
CA VAL A 17 -3.81 -1.67 -4.18
C VAL A 17 -2.76 -0.59 -4.47
N LEU A 18 -3.19 0.64 -4.76
CA LEU A 18 -2.28 1.75 -5.06
C LEU A 18 -1.33 2.04 -3.90
N ALA A 19 -1.82 1.98 -2.66
CA ALA A 19 -1.00 2.18 -1.46
C ALA A 19 0.07 1.09 -1.26
N GLY A 20 -0.19 -0.15 -1.68
CA GLY A 20 0.73 -1.28 -1.57
C GLY A 20 1.65 -1.49 -2.78
N MET A 21 1.29 -0.99 -3.98
CA MET A 21 2.03 -1.23 -5.22
C MET A 21 3.53 -0.85 -5.15
N PRO A 22 3.94 0.30 -4.58
CA PRO A 22 5.36 0.65 -4.49
C PRO A 22 6.15 -0.37 -3.65
N GLY A 23 5.57 -0.83 -2.55
CA GLY A 23 6.15 -1.89 -1.72
C GLY A 23 6.26 -3.21 -2.48
N ALA A 24 5.27 -3.54 -3.31
CA ALA A 24 5.29 -4.74 -4.15
C ALA A 24 6.45 -4.74 -5.15
N LEU A 25 6.71 -3.59 -5.80
CA LEU A 25 7.81 -3.44 -6.75
C LEU A 25 9.17 -3.61 -6.06
N ILE A 26 9.35 -2.98 -4.91
CA ILE A 26 10.58 -3.09 -4.10
C ILE A 26 10.76 -4.53 -3.61
N GLY A 27 9.70 -5.13 -3.07
CA GLY A 27 9.70 -6.51 -2.59
C GLY A 27 9.98 -7.53 -3.71
N ALA A 28 9.45 -7.32 -4.91
CA ALA A 28 9.72 -8.15 -6.07
C ALA A 28 11.21 -8.11 -6.45
N GLY A 29 11.81 -6.91 -6.45
CA GLY A 29 13.23 -6.70 -6.72
C GLY A 29 14.12 -7.37 -5.67
N LEU A 30 13.82 -7.17 -4.38
CA LEU A 30 14.55 -7.81 -3.28
C LEU A 30 14.40 -9.35 -3.30
N GLY A 31 13.20 -9.84 -3.61
CA GLY A 31 12.93 -11.27 -3.79
C GLY A 31 13.74 -11.85 -4.94
N ALA A 32 13.77 -11.18 -6.10
CA ALA A 32 14.57 -11.56 -7.26
C ALA A 32 16.07 -11.63 -6.96
N TRP A 33 16.56 -10.66 -6.17
CA TRP A 33 17.97 -10.55 -5.82
C TRP A 33 18.42 -11.68 -4.89
N ARG A 34 17.58 -12.07 -3.94
CA ARG A 34 17.88 -13.19 -3.04
C ARG A 34 17.75 -14.55 -3.71
N THR A 35 16.71 -14.73 -4.54
CA THR A 35 16.49 -15.95 -5.30
C THR A 35 15.59 -15.65 -6.49
N PRO A 36 16.00 -15.90 -7.76
CA PRO A 36 15.21 -15.52 -8.93
C PRO A 36 13.77 -16.08 -8.95
N GLY A 37 13.52 -17.22 -8.31
CA GLY A 37 12.18 -17.83 -8.17
C GLY A 37 11.26 -17.16 -7.14
N ASN A 38 11.79 -16.32 -6.25
CA ASN A 38 11.04 -15.74 -5.13
C ASN A 38 10.48 -14.34 -5.43
N ARG A 39 10.44 -13.93 -6.70
CA ARG A 39 9.89 -12.63 -7.13
C ARG A 39 8.47 -12.41 -6.62
N ALA A 40 7.60 -13.41 -6.79
CA ALA A 40 6.19 -13.30 -6.41
C ALA A 40 6.01 -13.23 -4.88
N LEU A 41 6.75 -14.05 -4.12
CA LEU A 41 6.71 -14.03 -2.66
C LEU A 41 7.26 -12.70 -2.11
N GLY A 42 8.37 -12.24 -2.67
CA GLY A 42 8.95 -10.94 -2.33
C GLY A 42 7.98 -9.79 -2.64
N ALA A 43 7.31 -9.83 -3.80
CA ALA A 43 6.30 -8.84 -4.17
C ALA A 43 5.12 -8.83 -3.19
N LEU A 44 4.64 -9.99 -2.76
CA LEU A 44 3.54 -10.10 -1.81
C LEU A 44 3.93 -9.52 -0.44
N ILE A 45 5.09 -9.90 0.08
CA ILE A 45 5.59 -9.38 1.37
C ILE A 45 5.78 -7.87 1.29
N GLY A 46 6.42 -7.40 0.21
CA GLY A 46 6.62 -5.98 -0.03
C GLY A 46 5.32 -5.20 -0.17
N PHE A 47 4.31 -5.76 -0.85
CA PHE A 47 2.98 -5.15 -0.99
C PHE A 47 2.34 -4.89 0.37
N VAL A 48 2.32 -5.92 1.24
CA VAL A 48 1.73 -5.84 2.57
C VAL A 48 2.45 -4.80 3.42
N LEU A 49 3.79 -4.82 3.44
CA LEU A 49 4.59 -3.84 4.17
C LEU A 49 4.37 -2.42 3.64
N GLY A 50 4.36 -2.24 2.32
CA GLY A 50 4.11 -0.95 1.67
C GLY A 50 2.74 -0.38 2.01
N PHE A 51 1.71 -1.21 2.05
CA PHE A 51 0.36 -0.80 2.45
C PHE A 51 0.34 -0.25 3.88
N PHE A 52 0.96 -0.94 4.85
CA PHE A 52 1.00 -0.47 6.24
C PHE A 52 1.82 0.81 6.41
N VAL A 53 2.93 0.96 5.65
CA VAL A 53 3.71 2.20 5.64
C VAL A 53 2.88 3.36 5.11
N SER A 54 2.16 3.17 4.01
CA SER A 54 1.26 4.19 3.44
C SER A 54 0.16 4.59 4.43
N LEU A 55 -0.39 3.63 5.18
CA LEU A 55 -1.41 3.89 6.21
C LEU A 55 -0.83 4.68 7.39
N ALA A 56 0.40 4.37 7.83
CA ALA A 56 1.10 5.13 8.86
C ALA A 56 1.39 6.57 8.41
N ILE A 57 1.82 6.77 7.17
CA ILE A 57 2.05 8.11 6.60
C ILE A 57 0.74 8.91 6.56
N ALA A 58 -0.35 8.29 6.10
CA ALA A 58 -1.66 8.94 6.06
C ALA A 58 -2.13 9.36 7.47
N PHE A 59 -1.92 8.50 8.47
CA PHE A 59 -2.24 8.82 9.87
C PHE A 59 -1.42 9.99 10.40
N VAL A 60 -0.10 10.01 10.14
CA VAL A 60 0.77 11.13 10.51
C VAL A 60 0.34 12.42 9.81
N ALA A 61 0.01 12.36 8.52
CA ALA A 61 -0.48 13.50 7.77
C ALA A 61 -1.76 14.08 8.38
N LEU A 62 -2.71 13.23 8.78
CA LEU A 62 -3.92 13.68 9.49
C LEU A 62 -3.58 14.40 10.80
N LEU A 63 -2.66 13.86 11.60
CA LEU A 63 -2.24 14.50 12.86
C LEU A 63 -1.51 15.84 12.68
N VAL A 64 -0.86 16.05 11.53
CA VAL A 64 -0.08 17.26 11.25
C VAL A 64 -0.94 18.35 10.59
N PHE A 65 -1.77 17.98 9.61
CA PHE A 65 -2.47 18.93 8.74
C PHE A 65 -3.92 19.21 9.16
N VAL A 66 -4.50 18.40 10.05
CA VAL A 66 -5.87 18.58 10.57
C VAL A 66 -5.86 19.16 12.00
N LYS A 67 -4.76 19.81 12.39
CA LYS A 67 -4.67 20.60 13.63
C LYS A 67 -5.40 21.93 13.50
#